data_AF-A0AAV1ZUN9-F1
#
_entry.id   AF-A0AAV1ZUN9-F1
#
_cell.length_a   1.000
_cell.length_b   1.000
_cell.length_c   1.000
_cell.angle_alpha   90.00
_cell.angle_beta   90.00
_cell.angle_gamma   90.00
#
_symmetry.space_group_name_H-M   'P 1'
#
loop_
_entity.id
_entity.type
_entity.pdbx_description
1 polymer ?
#
loop_
_entity_poly.entity_id
_entity_poly.type
_entity_poly.pdbx_seq_one_letter_code
_entity_poly.pdbx_strand_id
1 'polypeptide(L)'
;MEEVLLACCRKAFSVGKTAFICKILELLTEKFNALEGNVSHLKLSQILIKLYLGAADVKEEQEKIIVCMKKALEISEYVEKGNNIEDMMEWFCRIAWNMALKPSIEVRNVFEFFELCCQFLQKLKGSHVRLKNSLIFVVAAGIQTLRENNKTKEVEEECRNISRKILSSIDMCRSIEKENSRILSLLYVYEFETRILMEDPSAETVLKQMLQIPFVDAEALQLVASIAYEKSPKNFKLITVALEGAINRITNHDSDGQVSQLYHSLLQVLFFTQEYITSSVEEQNMNICKTFLKRLEEDVSFQEYPEMKILWLMTKCWNWGVHKLSSGNSTSGHDWCFLAMKLQEKLKGLKHLHEEKLQALFSSYFGAKRYIPSDFLSFKIDAYYKRGWLSIIIYPGFASYYM
;
A
#
# COMPACT_ATOMS: atom_id res chain seq x y z
N MET A 1 1.53 49.25 18.41
CA MET A 1 1.63 49.01 16.95
C MET A 1 0.83 47.77 16.54
N GLU A 2 0.99 46.64 17.23
CA GLU A 2 0.27 45.38 16.97
C GLU A 2 -1.26 45.50 17.02
N GLU A 3 -1.83 46.06 18.08
CA GLU A 3 -3.29 46.29 18.15
C GLU A 3 -3.79 47.28 17.11
N VAL A 4 -2.95 48.24 16.71
CA VAL A 4 -3.28 49.23 15.66
C VAL A 4 -3.30 48.56 14.30
N LEU A 5 -2.32 47.70 14.00
CA LEU A 5 -2.31 46.88 12.78
C LEU A 5 -3.51 45.94 12.75
N LEU A 6 -3.81 45.24 13.85
CA LEU A 6 -4.98 44.38 13.97
C LEU A 6 -6.30 45.15 13.81
N ALA A 7 -6.43 46.33 14.42
CA ALA A 7 -7.61 47.18 14.28
C ALA A 7 -7.77 47.72 12.85
N CYS A 8 -6.68 48.14 12.21
CA CYS A 8 -6.66 48.55 10.81
C CYS A 8 -7.04 47.39 9.88
N CYS A 9 -6.52 46.19 10.13
CA CYS A 9 -6.85 44.99 9.37
C CYS A 9 -8.33 44.62 9.53
N ARG A 10 -8.85 44.61 10.77
CA ARG A 10 -10.27 44.35 11.05
C ARG A 10 -11.19 45.39 10.42
N LYS A 11 -10.81 46.68 10.48
CA LYS A 11 -11.61 47.76 9.90
C LYS A 11 -11.64 47.67 8.38
N ALA A 12 -10.51 47.42 7.72
CA ALA A 12 -10.52 47.26 6.28
C ALA A 12 -11.13 45.92 5.81
N PHE A 13 -11.21 44.90 6.68
CA PHE A 13 -12.08 43.72 6.47
C PHE A 13 -13.56 44.12 6.41
N SER A 14 -14.03 44.96 7.34
CA SER A 14 -15.41 45.45 7.36
C SER A 14 -15.79 46.33 6.16
N VAL A 15 -14.79 46.84 5.43
CA VAL A 15 -14.98 47.71 4.25
C VAL A 15 -14.70 46.95 2.93
N GLY A 16 -14.50 45.63 2.99
CA GLY A 16 -14.26 44.80 1.79
C GLY A 16 -12.90 45.02 1.13
N LYS A 17 -11.92 45.63 1.83
CA LYS A 17 -10.56 45.87 1.33
C LYS A 17 -9.56 44.78 1.75
N THR A 18 -10.04 43.55 1.93
CA THR A 18 -9.25 42.40 2.41
C THR A 18 -8.03 42.12 1.53
N ALA A 19 -8.20 42.07 0.21
CA ALA A 19 -7.12 41.84 -0.74
C ALA A 19 -5.98 42.89 -0.63
N PHE A 20 -6.33 44.16 -0.42
CA PHE A 20 -5.36 45.25 -0.27
C PHE A 20 -4.55 45.12 1.04
N ILE A 21 -5.23 44.78 2.15
CA ILE A 21 -4.56 44.54 3.43
C ILE A 21 -3.62 43.33 3.34
N CYS A 22 -4.10 42.22 2.76
CA CYS A 22 -3.27 41.03 2.58
C CYS A 22 -2.02 41.38 1.76
N LYS A 23 -2.15 42.18 0.70
CA LYS A 23 -1.00 42.59 -0.09
C LYS A 23 -0.01 43.48 0.67
N ILE A 24 -0.51 44.39 1.50
CA ILE A 24 0.35 45.20 2.38
C ILE A 24 1.08 44.31 3.40
N LEU A 25 0.38 43.38 4.03
CA LEU A 25 0.97 42.49 5.02
C LEU A 25 1.96 41.51 4.38
N GLU A 26 1.72 41.04 3.17
CA GLU A 26 2.68 40.28 2.36
C GLU A 26 3.96 41.08 2.13
N LEU A 27 3.84 42.32 1.65
CA LEU A 27 4.97 43.22 1.40
C LEU A 27 5.72 43.57 2.68
N LEU A 28 5.01 43.76 3.80
CA LEU A 28 5.62 43.96 5.10
C LEU A 28 6.40 42.70 5.49
N THR A 29 5.81 41.52 5.36
CA THR A 29 6.48 40.24 5.67
C THR A 29 7.74 40.05 4.83
N GLU A 30 7.70 40.35 3.52
CA GLU A 30 8.86 40.29 2.64
C GLU A 30 9.95 41.30 3.01
N LYS A 31 9.59 42.54 3.36
CA LYS A 31 10.58 43.55 3.77
C LYS A 31 11.16 43.30 5.14
N PHE A 32 10.37 42.75 6.05
CA PHE A 32 10.82 42.42 7.40
C PHE A 32 11.81 41.24 7.39
N ASN A 33 11.83 40.37 6.37
CA ASN A 33 12.86 39.32 6.23
C ASN A 33 14.31 39.84 6.26
N ALA A 34 14.54 41.14 6.06
CA ALA A 34 15.85 41.77 6.16
C ALA A 34 16.27 42.15 7.61
N LEU A 35 15.39 42.00 8.60
CA LEU A 35 15.62 42.34 10.01
C LEU A 35 15.49 41.08 10.88
N GLU A 36 16.60 40.63 11.45
CA GLU A 36 16.69 39.37 12.21
C GLU A 36 15.76 39.31 13.45
N GLY A 37 15.16 38.13 13.67
CA GLY A 37 14.93 37.57 15.01
C GLY A 37 13.76 38.10 15.86
N ASN A 38 12.79 38.83 15.31
CA ASN A 38 11.73 39.43 16.13
C ASN A 38 10.42 38.62 16.15
N VAL A 39 9.91 38.29 17.35
CA VAL A 39 8.58 37.71 17.64
C VAL A 39 7.43 38.38 16.86
N SER A 40 7.62 39.65 16.49
CA SER A 40 6.71 40.43 15.65
C SER A 40 6.35 39.75 14.32
N HIS A 41 7.26 38.98 13.71
CA HIS A 41 7.01 38.26 12.45
C HIS A 41 6.04 37.09 12.59
N LEU A 42 6.19 36.31 13.67
CA LEU A 42 5.28 35.22 13.97
C LEU A 42 3.87 35.77 14.15
N LYS A 43 3.75 36.91 14.84
CA LYS A 43 2.48 37.62 15.03
C LYS A 43 1.90 38.14 13.72
N LEU A 44 2.72 38.71 12.82
CA LEU A 44 2.26 39.10 11.48
C LEU A 44 1.72 37.91 10.68
N SER A 45 2.41 36.76 10.75
CA SER A 45 1.96 35.52 10.11
C SER A 45 0.63 35.03 10.70
N GLN A 46 0.44 35.13 12.02
CA GLN A 46 -0.84 34.83 12.67
C GLN A 46 -1.97 35.76 12.20
N ILE A 47 -1.69 37.06 12.02
CA ILE A 47 -2.68 38.02 11.54
C ILE A 47 -3.09 37.70 10.10
N LEU A 48 -2.12 37.43 9.23
CA LEU A 48 -2.36 37.01 7.84
C LEU A 48 -3.23 35.76 7.77
N ILE A 49 -2.88 34.72 8.52
CA ILE A 49 -3.67 33.47 8.55
C ILE A 49 -5.09 33.73 9.05
N LYS A 50 -5.28 34.55 10.09
CA LYS A 50 -6.62 34.90 10.58
C LYS A 50 -7.46 35.62 9.52
N LEU A 51 -6.84 36.43 8.66
CA LEU A 51 -7.52 37.11 7.56
C LEU A 51 -7.92 36.12 6.47
N TYR A 52 -7.02 35.22 6.08
CA TYR A 52 -7.29 34.16 5.09
C TYR A 52 -8.36 33.18 5.58
N LEU A 53 -8.37 32.84 6.87
CA LEU A 53 -9.43 32.00 7.46
C LEU A 53 -10.83 32.65 7.42
N GLY A 54 -10.91 33.98 7.34
CA GLY A 54 -12.17 34.72 7.24
C GLY A 54 -12.61 35.01 5.81
N ALA A 55 -11.80 34.69 4.80
CA ALA A 55 -12.12 34.90 3.40
C ALA A 55 -13.07 33.83 2.87
N ALA A 56 -13.88 34.18 1.86
CA ALA A 56 -14.95 33.33 1.34
C ALA A 56 -14.44 32.26 0.34
N ASP A 57 -13.29 32.50 -0.30
CA ASP A 57 -12.68 31.51 -1.20
C ASP A 57 -11.83 30.54 -0.39
N VAL A 58 -12.11 29.25 -0.53
CA VAL A 58 -11.53 28.21 0.34
C VAL A 58 -10.25 27.64 -0.25
N LYS A 59 -10.01 27.70 -1.57
CA LYS A 59 -8.90 26.96 -2.21
C LYS A 59 -7.63 27.80 -2.35
N GLU A 60 -7.70 28.98 -2.98
CA GLU A 60 -6.53 29.87 -3.12
C GLU A 60 -5.99 30.30 -1.74
N GLU A 61 -6.88 30.39 -0.77
CA GLU A 61 -6.55 30.77 0.61
C GLU A 61 -5.84 29.64 1.38
N GLN A 62 -6.00 28.36 1.00
CA GLN A 62 -5.26 27.25 1.62
C GLN A 62 -3.76 27.35 1.33
N GLU A 63 -3.39 27.54 0.08
CA GLU A 63 -1.99 27.64 -0.35
C GLU A 63 -1.31 28.83 0.32
N LYS A 64 -2.01 29.98 0.39
CA LYS A 64 -1.53 31.16 1.11
C LYS A 64 -1.30 30.88 2.60
N ILE A 65 -2.20 30.16 3.26
CA ILE A 65 -2.03 29.75 4.66
C ILE A 65 -0.81 28.84 4.81
N ILE A 66 -0.62 27.84 3.94
CA ILE A 66 0.54 26.94 3.96
C ILE A 66 1.84 27.75 3.83
N VAL A 67 1.91 28.68 2.88
CA VAL A 67 3.08 29.56 2.68
C VAL A 67 3.35 30.40 3.93
N CYS A 68 2.32 30.97 4.56
CA CYS A 68 2.48 31.74 5.80
C CYS A 68 2.98 30.87 6.96
N MET A 69 2.50 29.64 7.08
CA MET A 69 2.94 28.69 8.09
C MET A 69 4.39 28.24 7.90
N LYS A 70 4.81 27.96 6.65
CA LYS A 70 6.21 27.62 6.32
C LYS A 70 7.15 28.75 6.72
N LYS A 71 6.82 29.98 6.35
CA LYS A 71 7.57 31.18 6.79
C LYS A 71 7.62 31.31 8.31
N ALA A 72 6.49 31.10 9.00
CA ALA A 72 6.47 31.14 10.46
C ALA A 72 7.37 30.07 11.09
N LEU A 73 7.43 28.88 10.49
CA LEU A 73 8.31 27.80 10.93
C LEU A 73 9.79 28.16 10.74
N GLU A 74 10.18 28.65 9.57
CA GLU A 74 11.56 29.12 9.30
C GLU A 74 11.99 30.17 10.32
N ILE A 75 11.15 31.17 10.56
CA ILE A 75 11.45 32.25 11.51
C ILE A 75 11.59 31.70 12.94
N SER A 76 10.78 30.70 13.32
CA SER A 76 10.86 30.08 14.64
C SER A 76 12.21 29.41 14.95
N GLU A 77 13.07 29.19 13.96
CA GLU A 77 14.44 28.66 14.16
C GLU A 77 15.39 29.70 14.74
N TYR A 78 15.14 30.99 14.47
CA TYR A 78 16.04 32.09 14.82
C TYR A 78 15.61 32.89 16.04
N VAL A 79 14.44 32.59 16.63
CA VAL A 79 13.93 33.31 17.81
C VAL A 79 14.25 32.55 19.09
N GLU A 80 14.79 33.24 20.09
CA GLU A 80 15.10 32.66 21.41
C GLU A 80 13.88 32.06 22.09
N LYS A 81 13.96 30.79 22.52
CA LYS A 81 12.85 30.05 23.14
C LYS A 81 12.38 30.74 24.43
N GLY A 82 11.13 31.20 24.44
CA GLY A 82 10.41 31.66 25.64
C GLY A 82 8.94 31.24 25.59
N ASN A 83 8.22 31.32 26.72
CA ASN A 83 6.84 30.83 26.86
C ASN A 83 5.88 31.40 25.79
N ASN A 84 6.04 32.68 25.43
CA ASN A 84 5.24 33.30 24.37
C ASN A 84 5.39 32.62 23.00
N ILE A 85 6.53 31.97 22.74
CA ILE A 85 6.78 31.26 21.48
C ILE A 85 6.14 29.89 21.51
N GLU A 86 6.20 29.18 22.64
CA GLU A 86 5.51 27.90 22.80
C GLU A 86 3.99 28.07 22.58
N ASP A 87 3.38 29.10 23.15
CA ASP A 87 1.96 29.44 22.91
C ASP A 87 1.67 29.75 21.44
N MET A 88 2.59 30.43 20.75
CA MET A 88 2.44 30.70 19.31
C MET A 88 2.57 29.43 18.48
N MET A 89 3.53 28.55 18.78
CA MET A 89 3.71 27.27 18.09
C MET A 89 2.48 26.37 18.31
N GLU A 90 1.95 26.33 19.52
CA GLU A 90 0.70 25.62 19.86
C GLU A 90 -0.48 26.15 19.04
N TRP A 91 -0.57 27.48 18.88
CA TRP A 91 -1.58 28.09 18.02
C TRP A 91 -1.43 27.64 16.56
N PHE A 92 -0.23 27.67 15.98
CA PHE A 92 0.01 27.20 14.61
C PHE A 92 -0.32 25.71 14.45
N CYS A 93 0.07 24.87 15.41
CA CYS A 93 -0.28 23.44 15.44
C CYS A 93 -1.79 23.24 15.32
N ARG A 94 -2.57 23.96 16.14
CA ARG A 94 -4.02 23.85 16.17
C ARG A 94 -4.66 24.30 14.86
N ILE A 95 -4.16 25.38 14.24
CA ILE A 95 -4.68 25.81 12.94
C ILE A 95 -4.35 24.79 11.86
N ALA A 96 -3.11 24.29 11.81
CA ALA A 96 -2.70 23.29 10.83
C ALA A 96 -3.57 22.02 10.94
N TRP A 97 -3.75 21.50 12.16
CA TRP A 97 -4.63 20.37 12.43
C TRP A 97 -6.08 20.60 11.98
N ASN A 98 -6.67 21.75 12.36
CA ASN A 98 -8.05 22.07 12.00
C ASN A 98 -8.22 22.26 10.50
N MET A 99 -7.22 22.83 9.81
CA MET A 99 -7.25 22.96 8.36
C MET A 99 -7.21 21.58 7.71
N ALA A 100 -6.31 20.70 8.12
CA ALA A 100 -6.21 19.35 7.56
C ALA A 100 -7.50 18.53 7.67
N LEU A 101 -8.36 18.83 8.66
CA LEU A 101 -9.64 18.15 8.89
C LEU A 101 -10.86 18.80 8.23
N LYS A 102 -10.70 19.93 7.52
CA LYS A 102 -11.85 20.55 6.84
C LYS A 102 -12.35 19.65 5.69
N PRO A 103 -13.68 19.55 5.50
CA PRO A 103 -14.22 18.91 4.32
C PRO A 103 -13.80 19.69 3.06
N SER A 104 -13.61 18.98 1.94
CA SER A 104 -13.26 19.54 0.63
C SER A 104 -11.84 20.09 0.49
N ILE A 105 -10.93 19.72 1.38
CA ILE A 105 -9.50 20.02 1.22
C ILE A 105 -8.84 18.97 0.32
N GLU A 106 -7.94 19.41 -0.56
CA GLU A 106 -7.18 18.50 -1.42
C GLU A 106 -6.22 17.66 -0.57
N VAL A 107 -6.08 16.38 -0.90
CA VAL A 107 -5.24 15.43 -0.15
C VAL A 107 -3.80 15.94 -0.03
N ARG A 108 -3.28 16.58 -1.08
CA ARG A 108 -1.96 17.22 -1.07
C ARG A 108 -1.83 18.26 0.05
N ASN A 109 -2.86 19.07 0.24
CA ASN A 109 -2.92 20.08 1.30
C ASN A 109 -3.14 19.46 2.68
N VAL A 110 -3.91 18.37 2.79
CA VAL A 110 -4.00 17.57 4.04
C VAL A 110 -2.60 17.17 4.50
N PHE A 111 -1.80 16.61 3.59
CA PHE A 111 -0.43 16.20 3.88
C PHE A 111 0.43 17.37 4.36
N GLU A 112 0.44 18.49 3.63
CA GLU A 112 1.26 19.67 3.99
C GLU A 112 0.85 20.25 5.35
N PHE A 113 -0.45 20.31 5.66
CA PHE A 113 -0.92 20.79 6.97
C PHE A 113 -0.52 19.86 8.11
N PHE A 114 -0.64 18.54 7.96
CA PHE A 114 -0.18 17.62 9.00
C PHE A 114 1.35 17.63 9.15
N GLU A 115 2.10 17.82 8.06
CA GLU A 115 3.56 17.95 8.11
C GLU A 115 3.96 19.18 8.92
N LEU A 116 3.36 20.34 8.62
CA LEU A 116 3.55 21.57 9.38
C LEU A 116 3.18 21.38 10.84
N CYS A 117 2.06 20.70 11.12
CA CYS A 117 1.64 20.36 12.48
C CYS A 117 2.74 19.56 13.20
N CYS A 118 3.33 18.54 12.56
CA CYS A 118 4.43 17.77 13.14
C CYS A 118 5.65 18.65 13.43
N GLN A 119 6.06 19.48 12.47
CA GLN A 119 7.24 20.34 12.62
C GLN A 119 7.09 21.35 13.76
N PHE A 120 5.89 21.91 13.96
CA PHE A 120 5.61 22.75 15.11
C PHE A 120 5.58 21.95 16.43
N LEU A 121 4.94 20.78 16.46
CA LEU A 121 4.88 19.93 17.66
C LEU A 121 6.27 19.45 18.11
N GLN A 122 7.20 19.24 17.18
CA GLN A 122 8.59 18.87 17.50
C GLN A 122 9.34 19.98 18.26
N LYS A 123 8.93 21.24 18.10
CA LYS A 123 9.52 22.38 18.84
C LYS A 123 8.96 22.51 20.26
N LEU A 124 7.82 21.87 20.54
CA LEU A 124 7.13 21.90 21.83
C LEU A 124 7.61 20.76 22.75
N LYS A 125 7.76 21.05 24.05
CA LYS A 125 8.11 20.03 25.04
C LYS A 125 6.90 19.16 25.38
N GLY A 126 7.09 17.83 25.49
CA GLY A 126 6.09 16.91 26.04
C GLY A 126 4.96 16.48 25.10
N SER A 127 5.04 16.77 23.80
CA SER A 127 3.94 16.54 22.84
C SER A 127 3.94 15.17 22.14
N HIS A 128 4.53 14.12 22.73
CA HIS A 128 4.78 12.85 22.02
C HIS A 128 3.51 12.16 21.49
N VAL A 129 2.39 12.19 22.24
CA VAL A 129 1.13 11.58 21.78
C VAL A 129 0.54 12.30 20.58
N ARG A 130 0.47 13.64 20.64
CA ARG A 130 -0.05 14.45 19.53
C ARG A 130 0.87 14.37 18.32
N LEU A 131 2.18 14.40 18.53
CA LEU A 131 3.17 14.26 17.47
C LEU A 131 3.03 12.89 16.78
N LYS A 132 2.89 11.80 17.55
CA LYS A 132 2.64 10.46 17.01
C LYS A 132 1.39 10.43 16.13
N ASN A 133 0.27 10.95 16.62
CA ASN A 133 -0.98 10.97 15.85
C ASN A 133 -0.81 11.79 14.57
N SER A 134 -0.23 12.99 14.64
CA SER A 134 0.03 13.83 13.47
C SER A 134 0.94 13.13 12.45
N LEU A 135 2.00 12.46 12.88
CA LEU A 135 2.91 11.74 11.99
C LEU A 135 2.21 10.59 11.26
N ILE A 136 1.31 9.84 11.93
CA ILE A 136 0.51 8.81 11.26
C ILE A 136 -0.38 9.42 10.17
N PHE A 137 -0.98 10.60 10.44
CA PHE A 137 -1.76 11.32 9.42
C PHE A 137 -0.90 11.86 8.27
N VAL A 138 0.33 12.33 8.54
CA VAL A 138 1.31 12.68 7.49
C VAL A 138 1.56 11.49 6.59
N VAL A 139 1.84 10.31 7.17
CA VAL A 139 2.10 9.09 6.40
C VAL A 139 0.90 8.71 5.54
N ALA A 140 -0.30 8.67 6.13
CA ALA A 140 -1.52 8.29 5.42
C ALA A 140 -1.88 9.26 4.28
N ALA A 141 -1.87 10.57 4.55
CA ALA A 141 -2.15 11.59 3.54
C ALA A 141 -1.06 11.64 2.45
N GLY A 142 0.19 11.39 2.83
CA GLY A 142 1.31 11.33 1.89
C GLY A 142 1.19 10.15 0.93
N ILE A 143 0.87 8.97 1.42
CA ILE A 143 0.61 7.79 0.59
C ILE A 143 -0.55 8.06 -0.36
N GLN A 144 -1.65 8.64 0.12
CA GLN A 144 -2.79 8.97 -0.74
C GLN A 144 -2.42 9.99 -1.82
N THR A 145 -1.59 10.98 -1.48
CA THR A 145 -1.03 11.93 -2.46
C THR A 145 -0.21 11.19 -3.53
N LEU A 146 0.62 10.21 -3.14
CA LEU A 146 1.41 9.41 -4.07
C LEU A 146 0.53 8.53 -4.99
N ARG A 147 -0.63 8.07 -4.52
CA ARG A 147 -1.59 7.31 -5.32
C ARG A 147 -2.28 8.17 -6.40
N GLU A 148 -2.58 9.42 -6.08
CA GLU A 148 -3.31 10.35 -6.96
C GLU A 148 -2.42 11.01 -8.03
N ASN A 149 -1.10 11.01 -7.83
CA ASN A 149 -0.15 11.67 -8.72
C ASN A 149 0.09 10.91 -10.04
N ASN A 150 -0.28 11.54 -11.16
CA ASN A 150 -0.05 11.01 -12.52
C ASN A 150 1.42 11.20 -12.96
N LYS A 151 2.00 10.17 -13.61
CA LYS A 151 3.41 10.08 -14.01
C LYS A 151 3.86 11.15 -15.02
N THR A 152 4.06 12.40 -14.62
CA THR A 152 4.83 13.41 -15.37
C THR A 152 6.21 13.62 -14.72
N LYS A 153 7.21 14.08 -15.48
CA LYS A 153 8.60 14.21 -14.96
C LYS A 153 8.75 15.22 -13.81
N GLU A 154 7.97 16.30 -13.81
CA GLU A 154 7.96 17.26 -12.69
C GLU A 154 7.32 16.65 -11.44
N VAL A 155 6.29 15.82 -11.63
CA VAL A 155 5.63 15.07 -10.55
C VAL A 155 6.56 14.02 -9.93
N GLU A 156 7.52 13.47 -10.68
CA GLU A 156 8.47 12.48 -10.12
C GLU A 156 9.36 13.05 -9.00
N GLU A 157 9.87 14.28 -9.15
CA GLU A 157 10.71 14.89 -8.10
C GLU A 157 9.88 15.26 -6.86
N GLU A 158 8.66 15.75 -7.07
CA GLU A 158 7.73 15.98 -5.97
C GLU A 158 7.37 14.68 -5.25
N CYS A 159 7.07 13.60 -5.97
CA CYS A 159 6.84 12.28 -5.39
C CYS A 159 8.04 11.76 -4.60
N ARG A 160 9.27 11.99 -5.09
CA ARG A 160 10.50 11.66 -4.32
C ARG A 160 10.60 12.46 -3.03
N ASN A 161 10.26 13.74 -3.05
CA ASN A 161 10.25 14.59 -1.87
C ASN A 161 9.20 14.13 -0.84
N ILE A 162 7.98 13.84 -1.29
CA ILE A 162 6.89 13.32 -0.45
C ILE A 162 7.30 11.98 0.16
N SER A 163 7.82 11.05 -0.65
CA SER A 163 8.28 9.74 -0.18
C SER A 163 9.35 9.87 0.92
N ARG A 164 10.34 10.76 0.76
CA ARG A 164 11.36 11.04 1.79
C ARG A 164 10.74 11.51 3.11
N LYS A 165 9.75 12.40 3.04
CA LYS A 165 9.04 12.91 4.22
C LYS A 165 8.21 11.82 4.90
N ILE A 166 7.55 10.96 4.13
CA ILE A 166 6.81 9.80 4.65
C ILE A 166 7.75 8.86 5.40
N LEU A 167 8.85 8.44 4.76
CA LEU A 167 9.82 7.52 5.37
C LEU A 167 10.43 8.12 6.66
N SER A 168 10.80 9.40 6.63
CA SER A 168 11.27 10.10 7.84
C SER A 168 10.21 10.15 8.94
N SER A 169 8.93 10.32 8.59
CA SER A 169 7.83 10.33 9.56
C SER A 169 7.56 8.95 10.16
N ILE A 170 7.73 7.88 9.37
CA ILE A 170 7.66 6.49 9.82
C ILE A 170 8.78 6.21 10.83
N ASP A 171 10.02 6.57 10.50
CA ASP A 171 11.17 6.37 11.39
C ASP A 171 11.00 7.14 12.71
N MET A 172 10.50 8.38 12.63
CA MET A 172 10.19 9.15 13.81
C MET A 172 9.07 8.51 14.64
N CYS A 173 8.00 8.02 14.02
CA CYS A 173 6.95 7.28 14.72
C CYS A 173 7.49 6.06 15.45
N ARG A 174 8.33 5.24 14.80
CA ARG A 174 8.95 4.05 15.40
C ARG A 174 9.87 4.40 16.57
N SER A 175 10.51 5.56 16.55
CA SER A 175 11.34 6.01 17.68
C SER A 175 10.52 6.36 18.93
N ILE A 176 9.27 6.83 18.73
CA ILE A 176 8.35 7.25 19.78
C ILE A 176 7.51 6.06 20.27
N GLU A 177 6.99 5.26 19.34
CA GLU A 177 6.14 4.10 19.62
C GLU A 177 6.99 2.83 19.72
N LYS A 178 7.07 2.24 20.92
CA LYS A 178 7.90 1.05 21.19
C LYS A 178 7.09 -0.17 21.58
N GLU A 179 5.84 0.00 21.98
CA GLU A 179 5.07 -1.05 22.66
C GLU A 179 3.79 -1.42 21.89
N ASN A 180 3.22 -0.51 21.11
CA ASN A 180 2.01 -0.78 20.35
C ASN A 180 2.31 -1.58 19.06
N SER A 181 2.26 -2.89 19.18
CA SER A 181 2.44 -3.85 18.09
C SER A 181 1.58 -3.57 16.86
N ARG A 182 0.32 -3.14 17.03
CA ARG A 182 -0.59 -2.85 15.91
C ARG A 182 -0.16 -1.62 15.12
N ILE A 183 0.18 -0.54 15.81
CA ILE A 183 0.70 0.68 15.15
C ILE A 183 2.03 0.36 14.47
N LEU A 184 2.92 -0.39 15.13
CA LEU A 184 4.20 -0.79 14.54
C LEU A 184 4.00 -1.63 13.27
N SER A 185 3.09 -2.61 13.30
CA SER A 185 2.72 -3.42 12.12
C SER A 185 2.21 -2.53 10.98
N LEU A 186 1.30 -1.60 11.27
CA LEU A 186 0.78 -0.64 10.29
C LEU A 186 1.87 0.23 9.67
N LEU A 187 2.84 0.70 10.46
CA LEU A 187 3.97 1.49 9.96
C LEU A 187 4.85 0.69 8.98
N TYR A 188 5.01 -0.62 9.17
CA TYR A 188 5.69 -1.48 8.19
C TYR A 188 4.90 -1.62 6.88
N VAL A 189 3.58 -1.77 6.96
CA VAL A 189 2.71 -1.79 5.76
C VAL A 189 2.84 -0.48 5.00
N TYR A 190 2.79 0.66 5.69
CA TYR A 190 2.95 1.98 5.07
C TYR A 190 4.34 2.21 4.47
N GLU A 191 5.40 1.73 5.12
CA GLU A 191 6.74 1.77 4.54
C GLU A 191 6.77 0.95 3.24
N PHE A 192 6.31 -0.30 3.29
CA PHE A 192 6.26 -1.18 2.13
C PHE A 192 5.50 -0.53 0.97
N GLU A 193 4.31 0.00 1.22
CA GLU A 193 3.49 0.67 0.22
C GLU A 193 4.21 1.86 -0.41
N THR A 194 4.84 2.71 0.41
CA THR A 194 5.59 3.86 -0.07
C THR A 194 6.71 3.43 -1.02
N ARG A 195 7.44 2.35 -0.69
CA ARG A 195 8.50 1.80 -1.55
C ARG A 195 7.94 1.23 -2.86
N ILE A 196 6.82 0.50 -2.79
CA ILE A 196 6.15 -0.06 -3.98
C ILE A 196 5.62 1.03 -4.90
N LEU A 197 5.01 2.09 -4.37
CA LEU A 197 4.52 3.21 -5.16
C LEU A 197 5.64 3.91 -5.93
N MET A 198 6.82 4.01 -5.30
CA MET A 198 8.04 4.58 -5.87
C MET A 198 8.88 3.61 -6.71
N GLU A 199 8.42 2.37 -6.91
CA GLU A 199 9.15 1.32 -7.63
C GLU A 199 10.57 1.08 -7.04
N ASP A 200 10.73 1.26 -5.72
CA ASP A 200 11.99 1.12 -4.99
C ASP A 200 12.29 -0.37 -4.68
N PRO A 201 13.43 -0.93 -5.11
CA PRO A 201 13.82 -2.32 -4.85
C PRO A 201 13.87 -2.71 -3.37
N SER A 202 14.07 -1.75 -2.47
CA SER A 202 14.12 -2.01 -1.02
C SER A 202 12.78 -2.46 -0.42
N ALA A 203 11.67 -2.39 -1.18
CA ALA A 203 10.40 -3.01 -0.79
C ALA A 203 10.56 -4.51 -0.44
N GLU A 204 11.45 -5.22 -1.14
CA GLU A 204 11.77 -6.63 -0.83
C GLU A 204 12.41 -6.76 0.56
N THR A 205 13.32 -5.86 0.92
CA THR A 205 13.99 -5.85 2.22
C THR A 205 12.98 -5.57 3.34
N VAL A 206 12.04 -4.65 3.14
CA VAL A 206 10.98 -4.35 4.12
C VAL A 206 10.10 -5.59 4.33
N LEU A 207 9.67 -6.27 3.26
CA LEU A 207 8.90 -7.51 3.38
C LEU A 207 9.67 -8.59 4.15
N LYS A 208 10.97 -8.77 3.88
CA LYS A 208 11.82 -9.72 4.63
C LYS A 208 11.87 -9.38 6.12
N GLN A 209 11.96 -8.10 6.47
CA GLN A 209 11.91 -7.66 7.87
C GLN A 209 10.56 -7.97 8.50
N MET A 210 9.45 -7.66 7.81
CA MET A 210 8.09 -7.96 8.29
C MET A 210 7.90 -9.44 8.64
N LEU A 211 8.42 -10.35 7.80
CA LEU A 211 8.34 -11.79 8.04
C LEU A 211 9.08 -12.25 9.30
N GLN A 212 10.11 -11.52 9.73
CA GLN A 212 10.88 -11.82 10.94
C GLN A 212 10.23 -11.27 12.22
N ILE A 213 9.25 -10.38 12.09
CA ILE A 213 8.67 -9.66 13.24
C ILE A 213 7.52 -10.48 13.85
N PRO A 214 7.55 -10.84 15.14
CA PRO A 214 6.52 -11.70 15.76
C PRO A 214 5.11 -11.10 15.73
N PHE A 215 4.99 -9.78 15.86
CA PHE A 215 3.70 -9.11 15.98
C PHE A 215 3.04 -8.73 14.65
N VAL A 216 3.69 -8.98 13.52
CA VAL A 216 3.06 -8.85 12.20
C VAL A 216 2.18 -10.08 11.99
N ASP A 217 0.88 -9.84 11.84
CA ASP A 217 -0.13 -10.88 11.67
C ASP A 217 -0.37 -11.23 10.19
N ALA A 218 -1.23 -12.23 9.97
CA ALA A 218 -1.57 -12.68 8.63
C ALA A 218 -2.36 -11.62 7.83
N GLU A 219 -3.14 -10.76 8.50
CA GLU A 219 -3.93 -9.71 7.86
C GLU A 219 -3.03 -8.61 7.28
N ALA A 220 -2.00 -8.19 8.03
CA ALA A 220 -1.02 -7.23 7.53
C ALA A 220 -0.27 -7.75 6.30
N LEU A 221 0.12 -9.04 6.29
CA LEU A 221 0.80 -9.65 5.15
C LEU A 221 -0.13 -9.82 3.93
N GLN A 222 -1.43 -10.07 4.14
CA GLN A 222 -2.44 -10.05 3.08
C GLN A 222 -2.60 -8.67 2.46
N LEU A 223 -2.63 -7.63 3.29
CA LEU A 223 -2.69 -6.24 2.83
C LEU A 223 -1.45 -5.89 1.99
N VAL A 224 -0.26 -6.29 2.43
CA VAL A 224 1.00 -6.15 1.67
C VAL A 224 0.93 -6.85 0.32
N ALA A 225 0.41 -8.07 0.26
CA ALA A 225 0.21 -8.80 -0.99
C ALA A 225 -0.77 -8.06 -1.93
N SER A 226 -1.85 -7.50 -1.39
CA SER A 226 -2.86 -6.75 -2.14
C SER A 226 -2.29 -5.47 -2.72
N ILE A 227 -1.54 -4.70 -1.93
CA ILE A 227 -0.85 -3.48 -2.36
C ILE A 227 0.13 -3.78 -3.51
N ALA A 228 0.92 -4.85 -3.38
CA ALA A 228 1.87 -5.24 -4.43
C ALA A 228 1.17 -5.62 -5.74
N TYR A 229 0.02 -6.30 -5.65
CA TYR A 229 -0.82 -6.69 -6.79
C TYR A 229 -1.46 -5.48 -7.48
N GLU A 230 -2.08 -4.58 -6.72
CA GLU A 230 -2.73 -3.36 -7.23
C GLU A 230 -1.75 -2.49 -8.03
N LYS A 231 -0.51 -2.37 -7.56
CA LYS A 231 0.51 -1.58 -8.27
C LYS A 231 0.90 -2.21 -9.60
N SER A 232 1.20 -3.52 -9.61
CA SER A 232 1.61 -4.22 -10.82
C SER A 232 1.64 -5.74 -10.63
N PRO A 233 1.04 -6.52 -11.55
CA PRO A 233 1.18 -7.98 -11.57
C PRO A 233 2.64 -8.47 -11.68
N LYS A 234 3.58 -7.61 -12.10
CA LYS A 234 5.02 -7.94 -12.16
C LYS A 234 5.65 -8.13 -10.78
N ASN A 235 5.01 -7.65 -9.72
CA ASN A 235 5.47 -7.81 -8.34
C ASN A 235 5.16 -9.20 -7.76
N PHE A 236 4.87 -10.20 -8.61
CA PHE A 236 4.45 -11.55 -8.20
C PHE A 236 5.37 -12.18 -7.16
N LYS A 237 6.70 -11.98 -7.23
CA LYS A 237 7.63 -12.51 -6.21
C LYS A 237 7.29 -12.00 -4.81
N LEU A 238 6.99 -10.70 -4.69
CA LEU A 238 6.63 -10.08 -3.42
C LEU A 238 5.26 -10.56 -2.94
N ILE A 239 4.29 -10.68 -3.87
CA ILE A 239 2.94 -11.18 -3.57
C ILE A 239 3.01 -12.60 -3.03
N THR A 240 3.75 -13.48 -3.71
CA THR A 240 3.96 -14.88 -3.31
C THR A 240 4.58 -14.96 -1.91
N VAL A 241 5.68 -14.24 -1.68
CA VAL A 241 6.38 -14.25 -0.38
C VAL A 241 5.50 -13.72 0.75
N ALA A 242 4.70 -12.67 0.50
CA ALA A 242 3.78 -12.12 1.49
C ALA A 242 2.65 -13.10 1.83
N LEU A 243 2.05 -13.75 0.82
CA LEU A 243 0.99 -14.74 1.02
C LEU A 243 1.49 -16.02 1.71
N GLU A 244 2.67 -16.53 1.34
CA GLU A 244 3.32 -17.64 2.06
C GLU A 244 3.57 -17.28 3.52
N GLY A 245 4.04 -16.06 3.77
CA GLY A 245 4.19 -15.50 5.12
C GLY A 245 2.86 -15.49 5.89
N ALA A 246 1.79 -14.99 5.26
CA ALA A 246 0.46 -14.94 5.88
C ALA A 246 -0.06 -16.33 6.26
N ILE A 247 0.11 -17.31 5.37
CA ILE A 247 -0.26 -18.71 5.59
C ILE A 247 0.52 -19.31 6.76
N ASN A 248 1.81 -18.99 6.90
CA ASN A 248 2.66 -19.49 7.99
C ASN A 248 2.31 -18.86 9.35
N ARG A 249 1.65 -17.70 9.37
CA ARG A 249 1.23 -17.01 10.60
C ARG A 249 -0.10 -17.51 11.16
N ILE A 250 -0.89 -18.20 10.34
CA ILE A 250 -2.12 -18.82 10.79
C ILE A 250 -1.77 -20.10 11.54
N THR A 251 -1.95 -20.06 12.86
CA THR A 251 -1.55 -21.12 13.80
C THR A 251 -2.74 -21.89 14.40
N ASN A 252 -3.97 -21.40 14.24
CA ASN A 252 -5.17 -21.99 14.87
C ASN A 252 -6.10 -22.65 13.86
N HIS A 253 -6.50 -23.89 14.16
CA HIS A 253 -7.45 -24.71 13.40
C HIS A 253 -8.86 -24.10 13.25
N ASP A 254 -9.23 -23.11 14.08
CA ASP A 254 -10.54 -22.42 13.96
C ASP A 254 -10.64 -21.44 12.77
N SER A 255 -9.59 -21.33 11.96
CA SER A 255 -9.49 -20.40 10.82
C SER A 255 -9.39 -21.09 9.46
N ASP A 256 -9.87 -22.34 9.36
CA ASP A 256 -9.79 -23.17 8.14
C ASP A 256 -10.35 -22.46 6.88
N GLY A 257 -11.40 -21.65 7.03
CA GLY A 257 -11.93 -20.82 5.94
C GLY A 257 -10.94 -19.77 5.43
N GLN A 258 -10.20 -19.11 6.32
CA GLN A 258 -9.20 -18.10 5.97
C GLN A 258 -7.96 -18.74 5.33
N VAL A 259 -7.48 -19.86 5.87
CA VAL A 259 -6.37 -20.61 5.27
C VAL A 259 -6.74 -21.10 3.87
N SER A 260 -7.97 -21.60 3.69
CA SER A 260 -8.45 -22.04 2.37
C SER A 260 -8.54 -20.90 1.36
N GLN A 261 -8.96 -19.70 1.79
CA GLN A 261 -8.99 -18.52 0.95
C GLN A 261 -7.58 -18.05 0.58
N LEU A 262 -6.64 -18.05 1.52
CA LEU A 262 -5.27 -17.62 1.27
C LEU A 262 -4.52 -18.54 0.32
N TYR A 263 -4.64 -19.85 0.50
CA TYR A 263 -4.10 -20.79 -0.48
C TYR A 263 -4.73 -20.61 -1.84
N HIS A 264 -6.03 -20.36 -1.90
CA HIS A 264 -6.68 -20.10 -3.19
C HIS A 264 -6.15 -18.83 -3.85
N SER A 265 -6.03 -17.73 -3.13
CA SER A 265 -5.45 -16.47 -3.62
C SER A 265 -4.00 -16.65 -4.06
N LEU A 266 -3.19 -17.38 -3.28
CA LEU A 266 -1.81 -17.70 -3.63
C LEU A 266 -1.77 -18.49 -4.94
N LEU A 267 -2.50 -19.60 -5.03
CA LEU A 267 -2.55 -20.43 -6.24
C LEU A 267 -3.08 -19.64 -7.44
N GLN A 268 -4.08 -18.78 -7.27
CA GLN A 268 -4.55 -17.89 -8.33
C GLN A 268 -3.41 -17.01 -8.86
N VAL A 269 -2.70 -16.30 -7.98
CA VAL A 269 -1.57 -15.44 -8.37
C VAL A 269 -0.53 -16.23 -9.18
N LEU A 270 -0.16 -17.43 -8.72
CA LEU A 270 0.81 -18.29 -9.41
C LEU A 270 0.43 -18.62 -10.86
N PHE A 271 -0.87 -18.88 -11.10
CA PHE A 271 -1.38 -19.25 -12.42
C PHE A 271 -1.87 -18.06 -13.27
N PHE A 272 -1.98 -16.86 -12.71
CA PHE A 272 -2.25 -15.64 -13.49
C PHE A 272 -0.98 -15.03 -14.08
N THR A 273 0.19 -15.25 -13.46
CA THR A 273 1.46 -14.64 -13.89
C THR A 273 2.20 -15.48 -14.94
N GLN A 274 1.48 -16.31 -15.71
CA GLN A 274 2.03 -17.30 -16.64
C GLN A 274 2.89 -16.70 -17.75
N GLU A 275 2.58 -15.48 -18.18
CA GLU A 275 3.31 -14.76 -19.23
C GLU A 275 4.70 -14.28 -18.81
N TYR A 276 5.01 -14.30 -17.50
CA TYR A 276 6.29 -13.81 -16.95
C TYR A 276 7.15 -14.91 -16.31
N ILE A 277 6.81 -16.19 -16.54
CA ILE A 277 7.46 -17.31 -15.85
C ILE A 277 8.85 -17.58 -16.43
N THR A 278 9.88 -17.31 -15.61
CA THR A 278 11.24 -17.84 -15.81
C THR A 278 11.37 -19.22 -15.15
N SER A 279 12.43 -19.97 -15.48
CA SER A 279 12.67 -21.31 -14.89
C SER A 279 12.70 -21.31 -13.35
N SER A 280 13.27 -20.27 -12.74
CA SER A 280 13.31 -20.12 -11.27
C SER A 280 11.91 -19.90 -10.67
N VAL A 281 11.02 -19.19 -11.36
CA VAL A 281 9.65 -18.94 -10.90
C VAL A 281 8.80 -20.20 -11.01
N GLU A 282 9.02 -20.99 -12.06
CA GLU A 282 8.34 -22.27 -12.26
C GLU A 282 8.63 -23.26 -11.12
N GLU A 283 9.90 -23.35 -10.69
CA GLU A 283 10.29 -24.21 -9.56
C GLU A 283 9.61 -23.78 -8.26
N GLN A 284 9.57 -22.47 -7.99
CA GLN A 284 8.86 -21.93 -6.82
C GLN A 284 7.37 -22.27 -6.87
N ASN A 285 6.70 -22.08 -8.01
CA ASN A 285 5.28 -22.39 -8.18
C ASN A 285 4.99 -23.88 -7.96
N MET A 286 5.87 -24.75 -8.46
CA MET A 286 5.78 -26.20 -8.24
C MET A 286 5.91 -26.54 -6.76
N ASN A 287 6.90 -25.96 -6.06
CA ASN A 287 7.12 -26.20 -4.63
C ASN A 287 5.93 -25.76 -3.78
N ILE A 288 5.27 -24.66 -4.14
CA ILE A 288 4.03 -24.22 -3.48
C ILE A 288 2.91 -25.25 -3.67
N CYS A 289 2.70 -25.72 -4.91
CA CYS A 289 1.67 -26.71 -5.17
C CYS A 289 1.95 -28.05 -4.47
N LYS A 290 3.22 -28.47 -4.38
CA LYS A 290 3.65 -29.63 -3.58
C LYS A 290 3.40 -29.43 -2.09
N THR A 291 3.68 -28.23 -1.57
CA THR A 291 3.41 -27.89 -0.15
C THR A 291 1.92 -27.92 0.15
N PHE A 292 1.09 -27.40 -0.78
CA PHE A 292 -0.37 -27.49 -0.69
C PHE A 292 -0.85 -28.94 -0.70
N LEU A 293 -0.33 -29.77 -1.62
CA LEU A 293 -0.65 -31.20 -1.66
C LEU A 293 -0.26 -31.91 -0.36
N LYS A 294 0.93 -31.62 0.19
CA LYS A 294 1.39 -32.17 1.46
C LYS A 294 0.46 -31.81 2.61
N ARG A 295 -0.02 -30.55 2.67
CA ARG A 295 -1.03 -30.16 3.67
C ARG A 295 -2.36 -30.88 3.48
N LEU A 296 -2.83 -31.07 2.25
CA LEU A 296 -4.02 -31.89 1.99
C LEU A 296 -3.87 -33.34 2.47
N GLU A 297 -2.64 -33.86 2.52
CA GLU A 297 -2.34 -35.22 2.95
C GLU A 297 -2.21 -35.37 4.46
N GLU A 298 -1.55 -34.40 5.10
CA GLU A 298 -1.12 -34.50 6.50
C GLU A 298 -2.07 -33.80 7.48
N ASP A 299 -2.79 -32.77 7.03
CA ASP A 299 -3.62 -31.93 7.90
C ASP A 299 -5.08 -32.37 7.88
N VAL A 300 -5.55 -32.88 9.01
CA VAL A 300 -6.92 -33.35 9.20
C VAL A 300 -7.92 -32.20 9.06
N SER A 301 -7.57 -30.98 9.49
CA SER A 301 -8.47 -29.81 9.36
C SER A 301 -8.57 -29.32 7.92
N PHE A 302 -7.57 -29.64 7.09
CA PHE A 302 -7.56 -29.29 5.67
C PHE A 302 -8.29 -30.32 4.77
N GLN A 303 -8.81 -31.41 5.34
CA GLN A 303 -9.57 -32.43 4.60
C GLN A 303 -10.96 -31.95 4.16
N GLU A 304 -11.48 -30.85 4.71
CA GLU A 304 -12.72 -30.19 4.28
C GLU A 304 -12.49 -29.13 3.19
N TYR A 305 -11.25 -28.98 2.69
CA TYR A 305 -10.96 -28.02 1.65
C TYR A 305 -11.85 -28.25 0.40
N PRO A 306 -12.45 -27.19 -0.18
CA PRO A 306 -13.44 -27.36 -1.24
C PRO A 306 -12.94 -28.17 -2.42
N GLU A 307 -13.60 -29.29 -2.71
CA GLU A 307 -13.21 -30.23 -3.76
C GLU A 307 -13.11 -29.55 -5.13
N MET A 308 -13.99 -28.59 -5.41
CA MET A 308 -13.95 -27.78 -6.63
C MET A 308 -12.66 -26.97 -6.78
N LYS A 309 -12.08 -26.48 -5.68
CA LYS A 309 -10.79 -25.77 -5.70
C LYS A 309 -9.62 -26.73 -5.96
N ILE A 310 -9.69 -27.97 -5.46
CA ILE A 310 -8.71 -29.03 -5.75
C ILE A 310 -8.78 -29.40 -7.24
N LEU A 311 -9.99 -29.59 -7.77
CA LEU A 311 -10.22 -29.87 -9.19
C LEU A 311 -9.69 -28.75 -10.09
N TRP A 312 -9.92 -27.49 -9.71
CA TRP A 312 -9.36 -26.33 -10.41
C TRP A 312 -7.83 -26.38 -10.45
N LEU A 313 -7.18 -26.63 -9.31
CA LEU A 313 -5.72 -26.71 -9.24
C LEU A 313 -5.18 -27.88 -10.07
N MET A 314 -5.79 -29.06 -9.94
CA MET A 314 -5.47 -30.25 -10.74
C MET A 314 -5.48 -29.93 -12.24
N THR A 315 -6.53 -29.26 -12.70
CA THR A 315 -6.69 -28.85 -14.11
C THR A 315 -5.61 -27.88 -14.54
N LYS A 316 -5.25 -26.92 -13.69
CA LYS A 316 -4.18 -25.95 -13.97
C LYS A 316 -2.81 -26.62 -14.05
N CYS A 317 -2.45 -27.50 -13.11
CA CYS A 317 -1.22 -28.29 -13.13
C CYS A 317 -1.14 -29.15 -14.40
N TRP A 318 -2.24 -29.82 -14.77
CA TRP A 318 -2.29 -30.64 -15.98
C TRP A 318 -2.05 -29.82 -17.25
N ASN A 319 -2.80 -28.71 -17.41
CA ASN A 319 -2.67 -27.84 -18.58
C ASN A 319 -1.26 -27.24 -18.69
N TRP A 320 -0.65 -26.89 -17.55
CA TRP A 320 0.71 -26.39 -17.52
C TRP A 320 1.74 -27.47 -17.91
N GLY A 321 1.56 -28.70 -17.42
CA GLY A 321 2.39 -29.84 -17.82
C GLY A 321 2.31 -30.10 -19.33
N VAL A 322 1.11 -30.15 -19.90
CA VAL A 322 0.90 -30.30 -21.36
C VAL A 322 1.57 -29.17 -22.15
N HIS A 323 1.45 -27.91 -21.69
CA HIS A 323 2.14 -26.78 -22.31
C HIS A 323 3.66 -26.98 -22.31
N LYS A 324 4.25 -27.40 -21.18
CA LYS A 324 5.70 -27.66 -21.07
C LYS A 324 6.18 -28.81 -21.96
N LEU A 325 5.39 -29.87 -22.09
CA LEU A 325 5.63 -30.94 -23.08
C LEU A 325 5.64 -30.37 -24.50
N SER A 326 4.67 -29.50 -24.82
CA SER A 326 4.58 -28.84 -26.13
C SER A 326 5.83 -28.01 -26.45
N SER A 327 6.39 -27.35 -25.43
CA SER A 327 7.60 -26.53 -25.54
C SER A 327 8.90 -27.37 -25.53
N GLY A 328 8.83 -28.70 -25.52
CA GLY A 328 9.98 -29.59 -25.52
C GLY A 328 10.60 -29.88 -24.14
N ASN A 329 10.09 -29.30 -23.06
CA ASN A 329 10.57 -29.57 -21.70
C ASN A 329 9.84 -30.78 -21.12
N SER A 330 10.31 -31.97 -21.50
CA SER A 330 9.69 -33.25 -21.12
C SER A 330 9.73 -33.51 -19.62
N THR A 331 10.82 -33.13 -18.95
CA THR A 331 11.00 -33.35 -17.49
C THR A 331 10.03 -32.49 -16.69
N SER A 332 9.98 -31.17 -16.93
CA SER A 332 9.03 -30.32 -16.22
C SER A 332 7.58 -30.67 -16.56
N GLY A 333 7.31 -30.98 -17.84
CA GLY A 333 5.99 -31.42 -18.29
C GLY A 333 5.52 -32.68 -17.55
N HIS A 334 6.40 -33.66 -17.36
CA HIS A 334 6.12 -34.84 -16.55
C HIS A 334 5.78 -34.48 -15.10
N ASP A 335 6.61 -33.67 -14.43
CA ASP A 335 6.44 -33.36 -13.01
C ASP A 335 5.12 -32.61 -12.73
N TRP A 336 4.72 -31.69 -13.60
CA TRP A 336 3.44 -30.98 -13.50
C TRP A 336 2.24 -31.90 -13.74
N CYS A 337 2.32 -32.78 -14.74
CA CYS A 337 1.29 -33.79 -14.98
C CYS A 337 1.19 -34.80 -13.83
N PHE A 338 2.32 -35.20 -13.24
CA PHE A 338 2.37 -36.11 -12.11
C PHE A 338 1.77 -35.47 -10.85
N LEU A 339 2.07 -34.19 -10.60
CA LEU A 339 1.43 -33.43 -9.53
C LEU A 339 -0.10 -33.36 -9.72
N ALA A 340 -0.58 -33.17 -10.95
CA ALA A 340 -2.01 -33.21 -11.25
C ALA A 340 -2.63 -34.59 -10.94
N MET A 341 -1.95 -35.69 -11.27
CA MET A 341 -2.38 -37.04 -10.88
C MET A 341 -2.51 -37.19 -9.36
N LYS A 342 -1.55 -36.64 -8.60
CA LYS A 342 -1.59 -36.69 -7.14
C LYS A 342 -2.73 -35.87 -6.53
N LEU A 343 -3.04 -34.72 -7.11
CA LEU A 343 -4.21 -33.91 -6.72
C LEU A 343 -5.53 -34.62 -7.05
N GLN A 344 -5.59 -35.35 -8.16
CA GLN A 344 -6.76 -36.14 -8.55
C GLN A 344 -7.08 -37.22 -7.53
N GLU A 345 -6.05 -37.87 -6.94
CA GLU A 345 -6.23 -38.86 -5.86
C GLU A 345 -6.90 -38.26 -4.61
N LYS A 346 -6.88 -36.93 -4.43
CA LYS A 346 -7.51 -36.22 -3.29
C LYS A 346 -8.96 -35.79 -3.55
N LEU A 347 -9.45 -35.94 -4.77
CA LEU A 347 -10.88 -35.76 -5.05
C LEU A 347 -11.65 -36.91 -4.36
N LYS A 348 -12.76 -36.56 -3.71
CA LYS A 348 -13.63 -37.51 -3.01
C LYS A 348 -14.80 -37.90 -3.91
N GLY A 349 -15.71 -36.97 -4.19
CA GLY A 349 -16.90 -37.21 -5.01
C GLY A 349 -16.61 -37.16 -6.51
N LEU A 350 -15.68 -36.32 -6.96
CA LEU A 350 -15.40 -36.05 -8.37
C LEU A 350 -14.33 -36.97 -8.97
N LYS A 351 -13.68 -37.80 -8.14
CA LYS A 351 -12.56 -38.66 -8.56
C LYS A 351 -12.89 -39.51 -9.77
N HIS A 352 -14.00 -40.24 -9.70
CA HIS A 352 -14.44 -41.21 -10.71
C HIS A 352 -14.70 -40.57 -12.09
N LEU A 353 -15.01 -39.27 -12.14
CA LEU A 353 -15.25 -38.55 -13.40
C LEU A 353 -13.95 -38.23 -14.17
N HIS A 354 -12.81 -38.23 -13.47
CA HIS A 354 -11.54 -37.75 -14.01
C HIS A 354 -10.45 -38.84 -14.04
N GLU A 355 -10.53 -39.85 -13.17
CA GLU A 355 -9.49 -40.87 -12.95
C GLU A 355 -9.09 -41.61 -14.23
N GLU A 356 -10.02 -42.30 -14.89
CA GLU A 356 -9.72 -43.12 -16.07
C GLU A 356 -9.14 -42.28 -17.21
N LYS A 357 -9.72 -41.10 -17.44
CA LYS A 357 -9.29 -40.20 -18.51
C LYS A 357 -7.89 -39.64 -18.24
N LEU A 358 -7.60 -39.22 -17.01
CA LEU A 358 -6.31 -38.66 -16.63
C LEU A 358 -5.22 -39.73 -16.66
N GLN A 359 -5.50 -40.94 -16.15
CA GLN A 359 -4.58 -42.09 -16.19
C GLN A 359 -4.28 -42.54 -17.62
N ALA A 360 -5.30 -42.63 -18.48
CA ALA A 360 -5.12 -42.99 -19.89
C ALA A 360 -4.27 -41.95 -20.62
N LEU A 361 -4.53 -40.65 -20.39
CA LEU A 361 -3.72 -39.57 -20.97
C LEU A 361 -2.28 -39.62 -20.46
N PHE A 362 -2.07 -39.73 -19.14
CA PHE A 362 -0.73 -39.77 -18.55
C PHE A 362 0.07 -40.95 -19.10
N SER A 363 -0.56 -42.13 -19.20
CA SER A 363 0.04 -43.31 -19.83
C SER A 363 0.32 -43.12 -21.32
N SER A 364 -0.51 -42.36 -22.05
CA SER A 364 -0.24 -42.04 -23.46
C SER A 364 0.94 -41.08 -23.65
N TYR A 365 1.11 -40.13 -22.74
CA TYR A 365 2.17 -39.13 -22.80
C TYR A 365 3.53 -39.68 -22.31
N PHE A 366 3.51 -40.59 -21.33
CA PHE A 366 4.72 -41.04 -20.61
C PHE A 366 4.92 -42.55 -20.57
N GLY A 367 3.94 -43.34 -21.03
CA GLY A 367 4.07 -44.79 -21.20
C GLY A 367 4.99 -45.12 -22.38
N ALA A 368 5.66 -46.27 -22.28
CA ALA A 368 6.79 -46.65 -23.12
C ALA A 368 6.59 -46.38 -24.63
N LYS A 369 7.37 -45.42 -25.16
CA LYS A 369 7.65 -45.10 -26.57
C LYS A 369 6.45 -44.72 -27.46
N ARG A 370 6.23 -43.41 -27.69
CA ARG A 370 6.38 -42.76 -29.02
C ARG A 370 5.97 -41.27 -29.03
N TYR A 371 6.63 -40.58 -29.97
CA TYR A 371 6.42 -39.23 -30.51
C TYR A 371 4.97 -38.73 -30.47
N ILE A 372 4.74 -37.56 -29.86
CA ILE A 372 3.45 -36.86 -29.90
C ILE A 372 3.50 -35.88 -31.09
N PRO A 373 2.62 -36.02 -32.10
CA PRO A 373 2.56 -35.06 -33.21
C PRO A 373 2.14 -33.68 -32.70
N SER A 374 2.87 -32.63 -33.12
CA SER A 374 2.59 -31.22 -32.80
C SER A 374 1.14 -30.81 -33.06
N ASP A 375 0.49 -31.44 -34.05
CA ASP A 375 -0.83 -31.07 -34.54
C ASP A 375 -1.97 -31.59 -33.63
N PHE A 376 -1.69 -32.57 -32.78
CA PHE A 376 -2.67 -33.11 -31.83
C PHE A 376 -2.82 -32.23 -30.58
N LEU A 377 -1.79 -31.44 -30.25
CA LEU A 377 -1.85 -30.47 -29.14
C LEU A 377 -2.52 -29.15 -29.52
N SER A 378 -2.30 -28.64 -30.74
CA SER A 378 -2.88 -27.35 -31.15
C SER A 378 -4.41 -27.40 -31.21
N PHE A 379 -4.99 -28.52 -31.63
CA PHE A 379 -6.44 -28.66 -31.83
C PHE A 379 -7.26 -28.70 -30.53
N LYS A 380 -6.67 -29.18 -29.40
CA LYS A 380 -7.34 -29.19 -28.09
C LYS A 380 -7.13 -27.91 -27.30
N ILE A 381 -5.97 -27.25 -27.43
CA ILE A 381 -5.70 -25.97 -26.75
C ILE A 381 -6.67 -24.90 -27.25
N ASP A 382 -6.92 -24.84 -28.56
CA ASP A 382 -7.79 -23.84 -29.18
C ASP A 382 -9.28 -24.05 -28.81
N ALA A 383 -9.71 -25.30 -28.65
CA ALA A 383 -11.07 -25.66 -28.22
C ALA A 383 -11.32 -25.41 -26.72
N TYR A 384 -10.29 -25.55 -25.87
CA TYR A 384 -10.37 -25.28 -24.42
C TYR A 384 -10.27 -23.78 -24.10
N TYR A 385 -9.52 -22.99 -24.88
CA TYR A 385 -9.47 -21.54 -24.73
C TYR A 385 -10.72 -20.82 -25.26
N LYS A 386 -11.34 -21.32 -26.34
CA LYS A 386 -12.50 -20.66 -27.00
C LYS A 386 -13.87 -20.95 -26.36
N ARG A 387 -14.03 -22.03 -25.59
CA ARG A 387 -15.31 -22.37 -24.92
C ARG A 387 -15.37 -21.88 -23.47
N GLY A 388 -15.40 -20.56 -23.33
CA GLY A 388 -16.20 -19.80 -22.37
C GLY A 388 -16.11 -20.16 -20.87
N TRP A 389 -15.13 -19.59 -20.16
CA TRP A 389 -15.20 -19.38 -18.70
C TRP A 389 -14.68 -17.97 -18.31
N LEU A 390 -15.09 -16.94 -19.07
CA LEU A 390 -14.93 -15.52 -18.72
C LEU A 390 -16.06 -15.01 -17.80
N SER A 391 -16.99 -15.87 -17.38
CA SER A 391 -18.24 -15.49 -16.71
C SER A 391 -18.31 -15.78 -15.20
N ILE A 392 -17.21 -16.12 -14.52
CA ILE A 392 -17.24 -16.47 -13.06
C ILE A 392 -16.28 -15.65 -12.18
N ILE A 393 -15.63 -14.58 -12.69
CA ILE A 393 -14.76 -13.75 -11.83
C ILE A 393 -15.04 -12.26 -12.01
N ILE A 394 -16.30 -11.86 -11.88
CA ILE A 394 -16.66 -10.50 -11.43
C ILE A 394 -17.96 -10.63 -10.64
N TYR A 395 -17.87 -10.80 -9.32
CA TYR A 395 -18.88 -10.32 -8.35
C TYR A 395 -18.11 -9.97 -7.04
N PRO A 396 -18.63 -9.07 -6.19
CA PRO A 396 -18.09 -7.75 -5.91
C PRO A 396 -17.97 -7.63 -4.39
N GLY A 397 -16.88 -8.14 -3.82
CA GLY A 397 -16.79 -8.32 -2.36
C GLY A 397 -15.70 -7.52 -1.66
N PHE A 398 -14.83 -6.83 -2.40
CA PHE A 398 -13.66 -6.15 -1.83
C PHE A 398 -13.71 -4.62 -1.95
N ALA A 399 -14.84 -4.06 -2.37
CA ALA A 399 -15.04 -2.61 -2.52
C ALA A 399 -15.96 -1.99 -1.45
N SER A 400 -16.32 -2.70 -0.37
CA SER A 400 -17.29 -2.20 0.62
C SER A 400 -16.75 -2.03 2.04
N TYR A 401 -15.42 -1.89 2.22
CA TYR A 401 -14.85 -1.49 3.52
C TYR A 401 -13.96 -0.24 3.50
N TYR A 402 -13.88 0.46 2.38
CA TYR A 402 -13.32 1.82 2.31
C TYR A 402 -14.08 2.67 1.29
N MET A 403 -15.33 2.98 1.62
CA MET A 403 -16.07 4.26 1.43
C MET A 403 -17.57 4.04 1.62
#